data_AF-A0A6A6SHJ4-F1
#
_entry.id   AF-A0A6A6SHJ4-F1
#
_cell.length_a   1.000
_cell.length_b   1.000
_cell.length_c   1.000
_cell.angle_alpha   90.00
_cell.angle_beta   90.00
_cell.angle_gamma   90.00
#
_symmetry.space_group_name_H-M   'P 1'
#
loop_
_entity.id
_entity.type
_entity.pdbx_description
1 polymer ?
#
loop_
_entity_poly.entity_id
_entity_poly.type
_entity_poly.pdbx_seq_one_letter_code
_entity_poly.pdbx_strand_id
1 'polypeptide(L)'
;MFKDKKQSARSGWHSDITFEPVPSDYALLRLTELPETGGDTLWASGYELYDRLSKPYQDFFDKLTATYAQPNFNEAALKNNFELYSQPRGAPENIGTDLSAIHPVVRTNPVTGWKSIFAVGHHVAKINELTEEESKRTLDWFVTLIVENHDLQIRHRWQNVNDLAIWDNRSVYHTATYDYEGLGPRTGQRAVSLGEKPYFDPKSQSRREALAQVIGGIESFIGSLVSAA
;
A
#
# COMPACT_ATOMS: atom_id res chain seq x y z
N MET A 1 -22.26 -15.68 22.23
CA MET A 1 -21.51 -14.45 22.57
C MET A 1 -20.27 -14.18 21.69
N PHE A 2 -19.91 -15.07 20.74
CA PHE A 2 -18.69 -14.91 19.92
C PHE A 2 -18.91 -15.01 18.40
N LYS A 3 -20.17 -15.11 17.94
CA LYS A 3 -20.48 -15.55 16.57
C LYS A 3 -19.98 -14.58 15.48
N ASP A 4 -19.78 -13.30 15.83
CA ASP A 4 -19.36 -12.24 14.91
C ASP A 4 -18.03 -11.55 15.30
N LYS A 5 -17.32 -12.05 16.34
CA LYS A 5 -16.03 -11.49 16.74
C LYS A 5 -14.92 -12.00 15.81
N LYS A 6 -14.43 -11.13 14.93
CA LYS A 6 -13.25 -11.42 14.11
C LYS A 6 -12.01 -11.54 15.00
N GLN A 7 -11.28 -12.64 14.86
CA GLN A 7 -10.02 -12.87 15.57
C GLN A 7 -8.86 -12.01 15.03
N SER A 8 -9.01 -11.44 13.83
CA SER A 8 -7.97 -10.63 13.20
C SER A 8 -8.54 -9.60 12.23
N ALA A 9 -7.91 -8.43 12.16
CA ALA A 9 -8.18 -7.38 11.18
C ALA A 9 -7.17 -7.38 10.01
N ARG A 10 -6.32 -8.41 9.91
CA ARG A 10 -5.24 -8.52 8.89
C ARG A 10 -5.74 -8.32 7.46
N SER A 11 -6.94 -8.80 7.13
CA SER A 11 -7.50 -8.71 5.78
C SER A 11 -7.87 -7.28 5.33
N GLY A 12 -7.93 -6.31 6.26
CA GLY A 12 -8.25 -4.92 5.93
C GLY A 12 -7.09 -4.15 5.30
N TRP A 13 -5.85 -4.59 5.47
CA TRP A 13 -4.68 -3.92 4.88
C TRP A 13 -4.68 -4.01 3.36
N HIS A 14 -4.45 -2.88 2.69
CA HIS A 14 -4.34 -2.79 1.23
C HIS A 14 -3.69 -1.48 0.77
N SER A 15 -3.27 -1.46 -0.51
CA SER A 15 -3.14 -0.22 -1.29
C SER A 15 -4.32 -0.11 -2.25
N ASP A 16 -4.75 1.11 -2.55
CA ASP A 16 -5.91 1.34 -3.40
C ASP A 16 -5.62 1.03 -4.87
N ILE A 17 -6.57 0.37 -5.55
CA ILE A 17 -6.65 0.28 -7.03
C ILE A 17 -5.39 -0.32 -7.68
N THR A 18 -4.75 -1.29 -7.03
CA THR A 18 -3.54 -1.92 -7.57
C THR A 18 -3.83 -2.86 -8.75
N PHE A 19 -5.09 -3.19 -8.98
CA PHE A 19 -5.56 -4.06 -10.07
C PHE A 19 -5.70 -3.36 -11.42
N GLU A 20 -5.48 -2.04 -11.49
CA GLU A 20 -5.44 -1.31 -12.75
C GLU A 20 -4.02 -1.30 -13.35
N PRO A 21 -3.87 -1.26 -14.68
CA PRO A 21 -2.56 -1.07 -15.34
C PRO A 21 -1.85 0.23 -14.93
N VAL A 22 -2.61 1.31 -14.73
CA VAL A 22 -2.14 2.60 -14.20
C VAL A 22 -2.85 2.85 -12.87
N PRO A 23 -2.33 2.34 -11.74
CA PRO A 23 -2.96 2.45 -10.43
C PRO A 23 -2.87 3.85 -9.85
N SER A 24 -3.53 4.05 -8.71
CA SER A 24 -3.51 5.34 -8.02
C SER A 24 -2.14 5.66 -7.42
N ASP A 25 -1.68 6.89 -7.61
CA ASP A 25 -0.48 7.39 -6.96
C ASP A 25 -0.72 7.99 -5.57
N TYR A 26 -1.64 8.94 -5.47
CA TYR A 26 -2.02 9.58 -4.22
C TYR A 26 -3.50 9.33 -3.96
N ALA A 27 -3.79 9.08 -2.70
CA ALA A 27 -5.16 8.95 -2.23
C ALA A 27 -5.41 9.98 -1.13
N LEU A 28 -6.62 10.51 -1.15
CA LEU A 28 -7.10 11.55 -0.26
C LEU A 28 -8.39 11.07 0.38
N LEU A 29 -8.49 11.13 1.70
CA LEU A 29 -9.71 10.79 2.44
C LEU A 29 -10.10 11.94 3.35
N ARG A 30 -11.33 12.43 3.16
CA ARG A 30 -11.99 13.39 4.05
C ARG A 30 -13.16 12.71 4.76
N LEU A 31 -13.15 12.67 6.09
CA LEU A 31 -14.32 12.16 6.84
C LEU A 31 -15.36 13.26 7.05
N THR A 32 -16.59 13.01 6.63
CA THR A 32 -17.73 13.94 6.73
C THR A 32 -18.64 13.62 7.91
N GLU A 33 -18.55 12.41 8.45
CA GLU A 33 -19.21 11.99 9.70
C GLU A 33 -18.25 11.12 10.50
N LEU A 34 -18.21 11.33 11.81
CA LEU A 34 -17.37 10.59 12.74
C LEU A 34 -18.23 9.92 13.81
N PRO A 35 -17.87 8.69 14.25
CA PRO A 35 -18.46 8.12 15.44
C PRO A 35 -17.98 8.89 16.69
N GLU A 36 -18.65 8.66 17.82
CA GLU A 36 -18.28 9.27 19.12
C GLU A 36 -16.80 8.99 19.50
N THR A 37 -16.32 7.78 19.19
CA THR A 37 -14.91 7.40 19.28
C THR A 37 -14.63 6.18 18.38
N GLY A 38 -13.35 5.88 18.17
CA GLY A 38 -12.91 4.84 17.23
C GLY A 38 -13.02 5.28 15.76
N GLY A 39 -12.95 4.33 14.84
CA GLY A 39 -13.01 4.62 13.40
C GLY A 39 -11.71 5.15 12.82
N ASP A 40 -10.61 4.94 13.53
CA ASP A 40 -9.28 5.38 13.16
C ASP A 40 -8.82 4.77 11.84
N THR A 41 -7.82 5.38 11.23
CA THR A 41 -7.17 4.82 10.05
C THR A 41 -5.72 4.56 10.37
N LEU A 42 -5.24 3.37 9.99
CA LEU A 42 -3.83 3.01 10.10
C LEU A 42 -3.20 3.06 8.71
N TRP A 43 -1.97 3.54 8.64
CA TRP A 43 -1.11 3.43 7.47
C TRP A 43 0.19 2.71 7.84
N ALA A 44 0.79 2.05 6.86
CA ALA A 44 2.02 1.30 6.99
C ALA A 44 2.97 1.63 5.83
N SER A 45 4.26 1.79 6.12
CA SER A 45 5.28 2.15 5.13
C SER A 45 5.78 0.92 4.36
N GLY A 46 5.55 0.89 3.05
CA GLY A 46 6.10 -0.13 2.15
C GLY A 46 7.62 0.01 1.94
N TYR A 47 8.17 1.21 2.14
CA TYR A 47 9.63 1.43 2.20
C TYR A 47 10.25 0.70 3.39
N GLU A 48 9.68 0.91 4.58
CA GLU A 48 10.18 0.26 5.79
C GLU A 48 9.96 -1.25 5.77
N LEU A 49 8.89 -1.72 5.11
CA LEU A 49 8.69 -3.16 4.87
C LEU A 49 9.80 -3.76 3.99
N TYR A 50 10.28 -3.04 2.97
CA TYR A 50 11.41 -3.47 2.15
C TYR A 50 12.75 -3.37 2.90
N ASP A 51 12.99 -2.22 3.55
CA ASP A 51 14.24 -1.89 4.27
C ASP A 51 14.59 -2.89 5.39
N ARG A 52 13.60 -3.59 5.95
CA ARG A 52 13.80 -4.59 7.02
C ARG A 52 14.09 -6.00 6.51
N LEU A 53 13.86 -6.27 5.22
CA LEU A 53 14.22 -7.56 4.64
C LEU A 53 15.73 -7.67 4.57
N SER A 54 16.26 -8.88 4.78
CA SER A 54 17.67 -9.11 4.55
C SER A 54 18.01 -8.93 3.07
N LYS A 55 19.26 -8.58 2.77
CA LYS A 55 19.71 -8.36 1.39
C LYS A 55 19.39 -9.54 0.44
N PRO A 56 19.53 -10.82 0.83
CA PRO A 56 19.10 -11.94 -0.02
C PRO A 56 17.61 -11.93 -0.35
N TYR A 57 16.74 -11.58 0.60
CA TYR A 57 15.30 -11.46 0.34
C TYR A 57 14.99 -10.26 -0.55
N GLN A 58 15.65 -9.13 -0.35
CA GLN A 58 15.53 -7.97 -1.24
C GLN A 58 15.89 -8.35 -2.68
N ASP A 59 17.06 -8.96 -2.89
CA ASP A 59 17.54 -9.36 -4.22
C ASP A 59 16.67 -10.46 -4.87
N PHE A 60 15.98 -11.26 -4.06
CA PHE A 60 14.99 -12.23 -4.50
C PHE A 60 13.71 -11.53 -4.98
N PHE A 61 13.11 -10.66 -4.15
CA PHE A 61 11.85 -9.99 -4.47
C PHE A 61 11.97 -8.92 -5.56
N ASP A 62 13.15 -8.31 -5.72
CA ASP A 62 13.46 -7.35 -6.80
C ASP A 62 13.19 -7.93 -8.21
N LYS A 63 13.13 -9.26 -8.34
CA LYS A 63 12.97 -9.97 -9.63
C LYS A 63 11.57 -10.49 -9.89
N LEU A 64 10.67 -10.40 -8.91
CA LEU A 64 9.37 -11.05 -8.98
C LEU A 64 8.28 -10.09 -9.46
N THR A 65 7.26 -10.65 -10.08
CA THR A 65 6.02 -9.96 -10.44
C THR A 65 4.84 -10.60 -9.73
N ALA A 66 3.75 -9.86 -9.59
CA ALA A 66 2.52 -10.36 -9.01
C ALA A 66 1.32 -9.93 -9.86
N THR A 67 0.32 -10.79 -9.89
CA THR A 67 -1.01 -10.45 -10.41
C THR A 67 -1.81 -9.78 -9.30
N TYR A 68 -2.19 -8.54 -9.55
CA TYR A 68 -3.07 -7.74 -8.72
C TYR A 68 -4.47 -7.78 -9.31
N ALA A 69 -5.44 -8.21 -8.53
CA ALA A 69 -6.81 -8.37 -9.00
C ALA A 69 -7.80 -8.10 -7.88
N GLN A 70 -9.03 -7.75 -8.25
CA GLN A 70 -10.13 -7.65 -7.31
C GLN A 70 -11.29 -8.57 -7.75
N PRO A 71 -11.16 -9.90 -7.57
CA PRO A 71 -12.16 -10.87 -8.00
C PRO A 71 -13.55 -10.59 -7.39
N ASN A 72 -13.56 -10.05 -6.16
CA ASN A 72 -14.78 -9.67 -5.44
C ASN A 72 -15.65 -8.65 -6.20
N PHE A 73 -15.09 -7.81 -7.09
CA PHE A 73 -15.91 -6.87 -7.86
C PHE A 73 -16.72 -7.56 -8.95
N ASN A 74 -16.13 -8.51 -9.67
CA ASN A 74 -16.84 -9.32 -10.64
C ASN A 74 -17.95 -10.14 -9.96
N GLU A 75 -17.63 -10.77 -8.82
CA GLU A 75 -18.63 -11.51 -8.02
C GLU A 75 -19.75 -10.59 -7.51
N ALA A 76 -19.41 -9.40 -7.01
CA ALA A 76 -20.41 -8.44 -6.54
C ALA A 76 -21.30 -7.90 -7.67
N ALA A 77 -20.74 -7.63 -8.85
CA ALA A 77 -21.48 -7.21 -10.04
C ALA A 77 -22.51 -8.27 -10.44
N LEU A 78 -22.07 -9.53 -10.53
CA LEU A 78 -22.95 -10.67 -10.81
C LEU A 78 -24.04 -10.84 -9.74
N LYS A 79 -23.66 -10.80 -8.46
CA LYS A 79 -24.59 -11.01 -7.35
C LYS A 79 -25.64 -9.90 -7.22
N ASN A 80 -25.27 -8.66 -7.54
CA ASN A 80 -26.15 -7.50 -7.41
C ASN A 80 -26.73 -7.02 -8.75
N ASN A 81 -26.55 -7.80 -9.82
CA ASN A 81 -27.12 -7.56 -11.14
C ASN A 81 -26.83 -6.15 -11.70
N PHE A 82 -25.56 -5.72 -11.63
CA PHE A 82 -25.09 -4.50 -12.28
C PHE A 82 -23.87 -4.79 -13.16
N GLU A 83 -23.64 -3.96 -14.17
CA GLU A 83 -22.48 -4.08 -15.04
C GLU A 83 -21.29 -3.27 -14.50
N LEU A 84 -20.09 -3.85 -14.58
CA LEU A 84 -18.87 -3.11 -14.28
C LEU A 84 -18.64 -2.01 -15.32
N TYR A 85 -18.19 -0.86 -14.85
CA TYR A 85 -17.86 0.27 -15.70
C TYR A 85 -16.68 -0.07 -16.63
N SER A 86 -16.98 -0.21 -17.93
CA SER A 86 -16.04 -0.70 -18.94
C SER A 86 -15.29 0.40 -19.70
N GLN A 87 -15.69 1.66 -19.54
CA GLN A 87 -15.08 2.80 -20.23
C GLN A 87 -13.80 3.26 -19.53
N PRO A 88 -12.96 4.11 -20.16
CA PRO A 88 -11.73 4.59 -19.55
C PRO A 88 -11.93 5.19 -18.16
N ARG A 89 -11.10 4.75 -17.21
CA ARG A 89 -11.09 5.20 -15.80
C ARG A 89 -9.91 6.14 -15.55
N GLY A 90 -9.84 7.19 -16.35
CA GLY A 90 -8.88 8.30 -16.29
C GLY A 90 -7.54 8.07 -17.02
N ALA A 91 -7.11 6.82 -17.24
CA ALA A 91 -6.01 6.47 -18.13
C ALA A 91 -6.53 5.64 -19.32
N PRO A 92 -5.99 5.80 -20.55
CA PRO A 92 -6.36 4.99 -21.72
C PRO A 92 -6.19 3.48 -21.50
N GLU A 93 -5.21 3.08 -20.69
CA GLU A 93 -4.91 1.69 -20.36
C GLU A 93 -5.90 1.10 -19.34
N ASN A 94 -6.52 1.95 -18.51
CA ASN A 94 -7.50 1.54 -17.50
C ASN A 94 -8.89 1.45 -18.13
N ILE A 95 -9.09 0.48 -19.00
CA ILE A 95 -10.34 0.27 -19.75
C ILE A 95 -10.78 -1.20 -19.66
N GLY A 96 -12.07 -1.46 -19.89
CA GLY A 96 -12.64 -2.80 -19.86
C GLY A 96 -13.05 -3.22 -18.45
N THR A 97 -13.52 -4.46 -18.34
CA THR A 97 -14.05 -5.04 -17.09
C THR A 97 -13.07 -5.99 -16.43
N ASP A 98 -11.92 -6.26 -17.06
CA ASP A 98 -10.86 -7.06 -16.46
C ASP A 98 -10.10 -6.21 -15.43
N LEU A 99 -10.51 -6.34 -14.17
CA LEU A 99 -9.90 -5.64 -13.03
C LEU A 99 -8.74 -6.49 -12.50
N SER A 100 -7.73 -6.64 -13.36
CA SER A 100 -6.52 -7.40 -13.13
C SER A 100 -5.33 -6.76 -13.85
N ALA A 101 -4.18 -6.69 -13.18
CA ALA A 101 -2.94 -6.19 -13.74
C ALA A 101 -1.72 -6.94 -13.18
N ILE A 102 -0.63 -6.97 -13.95
CA ILE A 102 0.65 -7.54 -13.51
C ILE A 102 1.62 -6.41 -13.22
N HIS A 103 2.12 -6.37 -11.99
CA HIS A 103 3.09 -5.37 -11.53
C HIS A 103 4.28 -6.03 -10.83
N PRO A 104 5.43 -5.36 -10.71
CA PRO A 104 6.55 -5.83 -9.89
C PRO A 104 6.14 -6.00 -8.42
N VAL A 105 6.69 -7.01 -7.72
CA VAL A 105 6.53 -7.17 -6.26
C VAL A 105 7.28 -6.06 -5.51
N VAL A 106 8.44 -5.67 -6.02
CA VAL A 106 9.18 -4.49 -5.58
C VAL A 106 9.07 -3.46 -6.68
N ARG A 107 8.54 -2.29 -6.38
CA ARG A 107 8.51 -1.17 -7.31
C ARG A 107 9.46 -0.05 -6.89
N THR A 108 9.81 0.78 -7.85
CA THR A 108 10.45 2.08 -7.61
C THR A 108 9.37 3.15 -7.52
N ASN A 109 9.43 4.00 -6.50
CA ASN A 109 8.63 5.21 -6.45
C ASN A 109 9.32 6.30 -7.31
N PRO A 110 8.66 6.85 -8.35
CA PRO A 110 9.28 7.79 -9.28
C PRO A 110 9.64 9.14 -8.66
N VAL A 111 9.02 9.51 -7.54
CA VAL A 111 9.27 10.79 -6.87
C VAL A 111 10.49 10.69 -5.96
N THR A 112 10.64 9.60 -5.22
CA THR A 112 11.72 9.42 -4.24
C THR A 112 12.91 8.64 -4.80
N GLY A 113 12.71 7.86 -5.85
CA GLY A 113 13.69 6.88 -6.35
C GLY A 113 13.85 5.67 -5.42
N TRP A 114 12.98 5.50 -4.42
CA TRP A 114 13.11 4.43 -3.43
C TRP A 114 12.32 3.18 -3.78
N LYS A 115 12.84 2.04 -3.35
CA LYS A 115 12.19 0.73 -3.45
C LYS A 115 11.13 0.54 -2.38
N SER A 116 9.96 0.03 -2.77
CA SER A 116 8.86 -0.35 -1.89
C SER A 116 8.33 -1.72 -2.30
N ILE A 117 7.95 -2.55 -1.33
CA ILE A 117 7.05 -3.68 -1.62
C ILE A 117 5.74 -3.08 -2.15
N PHE A 118 5.25 -3.56 -3.28
CA PHE A 118 4.03 -3.11 -3.93
C PHE A 118 3.32 -4.32 -4.47
N ALA A 119 2.15 -4.70 -3.99
CA ALA A 119 1.43 -4.24 -2.80
C ALA A 119 1.10 -5.44 -1.90
N VAL A 120 0.32 -5.25 -0.83
CA VAL A 120 -0.08 -6.32 0.08
C VAL A 120 -1.59 -6.37 0.24
N GLY A 121 -2.08 -7.47 0.81
CA GLY A 121 -3.48 -7.60 1.22
C GLY A 121 -4.38 -8.08 0.09
N HIS A 122 -5.65 -7.65 0.13
CA HIS A 122 -6.71 -8.29 -0.64
C HIS A 122 -6.76 -7.93 -2.13
N HIS A 123 -5.85 -7.09 -2.62
CA HIS A 123 -5.72 -6.78 -4.04
C HIS A 123 -4.58 -7.55 -4.73
N VAL A 124 -3.94 -8.51 -4.06
CA VAL A 124 -2.86 -9.33 -4.62
C VAL A 124 -3.32 -10.77 -4.70
N ALA A 125 -3.38 -11.32 -5.91
CA ALA A 125 -3.84 -12.68 -6.13
C ALA A 125 -2.71 -13.70 -5.96
N LYS A 126 -1.56 -13.45 -6.58
CA LYS A 126 -0.39 -14.34 -6.54
C LYS A 126 0.90 -13.64 -6.97
N ILE A 127 2.03 -14.18 -6.55
CA ILE A 127 3.36 -13.92 -7.09
C ILE A 127 3.62 -14.91 -8.21
N ASN A 128 3.95 -14.43 -9.40
CA ASN A 128 3.87 -15.21 -10.64
C ASN A 128 4.98 -16.26 -10.79
N GLU A 129 6.16 -15.97 -10.27
CA GLU A 129 7.34 -16.82 -10.39
C GLU A 129 7.47 -17.83 -9.24
N LEU A 130 6.53 -17.83 -8.30
CA LEU A 130 6.50 -18.76 -7.17
C LEU A 130 5.42 -19.81 -7.37
N THR A 131 5.60 -20.98 -6.76
CA THR A 131 4.50 -21.95 -6.64
C THR A 131 3.36 -21.35 -5.82
N GLU A 132 2.15 -21.90 -5.96
CA GLU A 132 0.97 -21.39 -5.25
C GLU A 132 1.18 -21.32 -3.73
N GLU A 133 1.79 -22.36 -3.15
CA GLU A 133 2.08 -22.42 -1.71
C GLU A 133 3.12 -21.38 -1.28
N GLU A 134 4.21 -21.23 -2.04
CA GLU A 134 5.24 -20.22 -1.78
C GLU A 134 4.66 -18.80 -1.87
N SER A 135 3.93 -18.52 -2.96
CA SER A 135 3.23 -17.25 -3.17
C SER A 135 2.31 -16.93 -1.99
N LYS A 136 1.46 -17.88 -1.58
CA LYS A 136 0.53 -17.68 -0.47
C LYS A 136 1.29 -17.37 0.83
N ARG A 137 2.31 -18.18 1.17
CA ARG A 137 3.11 -18.00 2.39
C ARG A 137 3.83 -16.65 2.40
N THR A 138 4.37 -16.22 1.25
CA THR A 138 5.04 -14.93 1.11
C THR A 138 4.08 -13.76 1.31
N LEU A 139 2.91 -13.78 0.66
CA LEU A 139 1.91 -12.72 0.81
C LEU A 139 1.37 -12.64 2.25
N ASP A 140 1.11 -13.79 2.88
CA ASP A 140 0.74 -13.87 4.30
C ASP A 140 1.86 -13.32 5.20
N TRP A 141 3.12 -13.57 4.88
CA TRP A 141 4.27 -13.05 5.61
C TRP A 141 4.41 -11.54 5.48
N PHE A 142 4.21 -10.95 4.30
CA PHE A 142 4.22 -9.50 4.15
C PHE A 142 3.16 -8.82 5.03
N VAL A 143 1.96 -9.37 5.10
CA VAL A 143 0.91 -8.86 6.02
C VAL A 143 1.29 -9.08 7.48
N THR A 144 1.93 -10.22 7.80
CA THR A 144 2.44 -10.50 9.16
C THR A 144 3.49 -9.48 9.59
N LEU A 145 4.44 -9.15 8.70
CA LEU A 145 5.43 -8.11 8.94
C LEU A 145 4.76 -6.76 9.20
N ILE A 146 3.67 -6.42 8.51
CA ILE A 146 2.96 -5.18 8.81
C ILE A 146 2.39 -5.22 10.22
N VAL A 147 1.57 -6.21 10.55
CA VAL A 147 0.81 -6.22 11.82
C VAL A 147 1.66 -6.44 13.06
N GLU A 148 2.80 -7.12 12.96
CA GLU A 148 3.69 -7.39 14.10
C GLU A 148 4.67 -6.24 14.38
N ASN A 149 4.85 -5.31 13.44
CA ASN A 149 5.82 -4.24 13.54
C ASN A 149 5.10 -2.89 13.59
N HIS A 150 4.88 -2.38 14.79
CA HIS A 150 4.18 -1.13 15.03
C HIS A 150 5.03 0.10 14.67
N ASP A 151 6.35 -0.04 14.56
CA ASP A 151 7.31 1.00 14.18
C ASP A 151 7.22 1.42 12.70
N LEU A 152 6.65 0.57 11.84
CA LEU A 152 6.36 0.92 10.44
C LEU A 152 4.95 1.49 10.23
N GLN A 153 4.14 1.52 11.29
CA GLN A 153 2.74 1.93 11.25
C GLN A 153 2.53 3.32 11.88
N ILE A 154 1.54 4.03 11.37
CA ILE A 154 0.93 5.17 12.04
C ILE A 154 -0.57 4.92 12.20
N ARG A 155 -1.11 5.16 13.39
CA ARG A 155 -2.54 5.21 13.66
C ARG A 155 -2.96 6.67 13.78
N HIS A 156 -3.83 7.13 12.88
CA HIS A 156 -4.42 8.45 12.97
C HIS A 156 -5.83 8.33 13.57
N ARG A 157 -6.02 8.98 14.70
CA ARG A 157 -7.34 9.22 15.27
C ARG A 157 -7.89 10.51 14.70
N TRP A 158 -8.95 10.38 13.91
CA TRP A 158 -9.71 11.51 13.39
C TRP A 158 -10.29 12.33 14.55
N GLN A 159 -10.05 13.64 14.55
CA GLN A 159 -10.47 14.53 15.63
C GLN A 159 -11.70 15.34 15.25
N ASN A 160 -11.79 15.77 13.98
CA ASN A 160 -12.83 16.69 13.53
C ASN A 160 -13.49 16.23 12.25
N VAL A 161 -14.76 16.63 12.10
CA VAL A 161 -15.45 16.56 10.80
C VAL A 161 -14.67 17.39 9.79
N ASN A 162 -14.45 16.82 8.62
CA ASN A 162 -13.62 17.32 7.53
C ASN A 162 -12.10 17.26 7.76
N ASP A 163 -11.61 16.57 8.79
CA ASP A 163 -10.21 16.16 8.80
C ASP A 163 -9.88 15.42 7.50
N LEU A 164 -8.70 15.70 6.95
CA LEU A 164 -8.23 15.22 5.66
C LEU A 164 -6.88 14.54 5.83
N ALA A 165 -6.75 13.34 5.28
CA ALA A 165 -5.46 12.67 5.11
C ALA A 165 -5.13 12.53 3.63
N ILE A 166 -3.85 12.69 3.30
CA ILE A 166 -3.28 12.45 1.97
C ILE A 166 -2.09 11.50 2.17
N TRP A 167 -1.99 10.47 1.33
CA TRP A 167 -0.85 9.55 1.37
C TRP A 167 -0.41 9.14 -0.04
N ASP A 168 0.86 8.76 -0.15
CA ASP A 168 1.45 8.19 -1.37
C ASP A 168 1.10 6.70 -1.45
N ASN A 169 0.03 6.40 -2.18
CA ASN A 169 -0.51 5.06 -2.38
C ASN A 169 0.47 4.13 -3.14
N ARG A 170 1.50 4.66 -3.79
CA ARG A 170 2.57 3.85 -4.40
C ARG A 170 3.37 3.06 -3.37
N SER A 171 3.46 3.52 -2.13
CA SER A 171 4.39 2.97 -1.13
C SER A 171 3.78 2.89 0.27
N VAL A 172 2.46 2.92 0.36
CA VAL A 172 1.73 2.90 1.63
C VAL A 172 0.58 1.90 1.56
N TYR A 173 0.42 1.14 2.64
CA TYR A 173 -0.77 0.33 2.89
C TYR A 173 -1.63 1.01 3.95
N HIS A 174 -2.92 0.75 3.95
CA HIS A 174 -3.81 1.30 4.96
C HIS A 174 -4.98 0.36 5.30
N THR A 175 -5.60 0.62 6.45
CA THR A 175 -6.81 -0.08 6.89
C THR A 175 -7.63 0.82 7.82
N ALA A 176 -8.95 0.68 7.78
CA ALA A 176 -9.83 1.31 8.77
C ALA A 176 -9.94 0.40 10.01
N THR A 177 -9.94 1.00 11.20
CA THR A 177 -10.23 0.29 12.45
C THR A 177 -11.72 0.26 12.67
N TYR A 178 -12.30 -0.93 12.76
CA TYR A 178 -13.72 -1.12 13.03
C TYR A 178 -13.97 -1.31 14.54
N ASP A 179 -13.65 -0.29 15.33
CA ASP A 179 -13.78 -0.24 16.80
C ASP A 179 -14.87 0.73 17.28
N TYR A 180 -15.90 0.96 16.45
CA TYR A 180 -16.94 1.98 16.66
C TYR A 180 -18.38 1.45 16.51
N GLU A 181 -18.58 0.14 16.66
CA GLU A 181 -19.92 -0.46 16.55
C GLU A 181 -20.88 0.13 17.60
N GLY A 182 -22.03 0.64 17.15
CA GLY A 182 -23.02 1.29 18.01
C GLY A 182 -22.68 2.73 18.42
N LEU A 183 -21.56 3.30 17.95
CA LEU A 183 -21.09 4.64 18.34
C LEU A 183 -21.37 5.74 17.30
N GLY A 184 -22.20 5.45 16.30
CA GLY A 184 -22.57 6.38 15.23
C GLY A 184 -21.90 6.08 13.88
N PRO A 185 -22.21 6.88 12.85
CA PRO A 185 -21.74 6.67 11.49
C PRO A 185 -20.26 7.05 11.32
N ARG A 186 -19.59 6.39 10.37
CA ARG A 186 -18.28 6.79 9.84
C ARG A 186 -18.39 6.90 8.33
N THR A 187 -18.49 8.13 7.84
CA THR A 187 -18.70 8.41 6.41
C THR A 187 -17.63 9.37 5.93
N GLY A 188 -17.17 9.17 4.70
CA GLY A 188 -16.19 10.05 4.10
C GLY A 188 -16.20 9.99 2.59
N GLN A 189 -15.49 10.94 1.99
CA GLN A 189 -15.27 11.02 0.57
C GLN A 189 -13.80 10.73 0.29
N ARG A 190 -13.56 9.78 -0.62
CA ARG A 190 -12.23 9.43 -1.08
C ARG A 190 -12.05 9.88 -2.52
N ALA A 191 -10.96 10.57 -2.79
CA ALA A 191 -10.50 10.88 -4.14
C ALA A 191 -9.12 10.22 -4.33
N VAL A 192 -8.87 9.75 -5.53
CA VAL A 192 -7.63 9.09 -5.92
C VAL A 192 -7.19 9.69 -7.25
N SER A 193 -5.92 10.08 -7.34
CA SER A 193 -5.31 10.46 -8.62
C SER A 193 -4.70 9.24 -9.28
N LEU A 194 -4.45 9.33 -10.58
CA LEU A 194 -3.74 8.32 -11.35
C LEU A 194 -2.26 8.61 -11.33
N GLY A 195 -1.48 7.57 -11.08
CA GLY A 195 -0.03 7.64 -11.13
C GLY A 195 0.51 7.22 -12.48
N GLU A 196 1.40 6.25 -12.41
CA GLU A 196 2.14 5.68 -13.52
C GLU A 196 2.01 4.16 -13.49
N LYS A 197 2.28 3.52 -14.62
CA LYS A 197 2.45 2.06 -14.63
C LYS A 197 3.61 1.69 -13.69
N PRO A 198 3.38 0.86 -12.66
CA PRO A 198 4.42 0.46 -11.73
C PRO A 198 5.59 -0.21 -12.46
N TYR A 199 6.80 0.16 -12.04
CA TYR A 199 8.02 -0.36 -12.62
C TYR A 199 9.06 -0.60 -11.51
N PHE A 200 10.03 -1.43 -11.83
CA PHE A 200 11.23 -1.64 -11.02
C PHE A 200 12.43 -1.11 -11.80
N ASP A 201 13.18 -0.18 -11.20
CA ASP A 201 14.48 0.24 -11.69
C ASP A 201 15.58 -0.46 -10.89
N PRO A 202 16.43 -1.31 -11.51
CA PRO A 202 17.55 -1.95 -10.84
C PRO A 202 18.56 -0.98 -10.20
N LYS A 203 18.58 0.29 -10.64
CA LYS A 203 19.44 1.35 -10.09
C LYS A 203 18.80 2.09 -8.91
N SER A 204 17.52 1.87 -8.64
CA SER A 204 16.85 2.46 -7.47
C SER A 204 17.45 1.91 -6.18
N GLN A 205 17.30 2.66 -5.09
CA GLN A 205 17.86 2.34 -3.79
C GLN A 205 16.75 2.04 -2.78
N SER A 206 17.05 1.31 -1.72
CA SER A 206 16.18 1.29 -0.54
C SER A 206 16.18 2.68 0.11
N ARG A 207 15.15 2.99 0.91
CA ARG A 207 15.08 4.28 1.61
C ARG A 207 16.24 4.42 2.60
N ARG A 208 16.58 3.35 3.33
CA ARG A 208 17.70 3.37 4.28
C ARG A 208 19.04 3.64 3.59
N GLU A 209 19.31 3.00 2.45
CA GLU A 209 20.53 3.24 1.67
C GLU A 209 20.63 4.70 1.21
N ALA A 210 19.54 5.26 0.68
CA ALA A 210 19.51 6.64 0.20
C ALA A 210 19.73 7.64 1.35
N LEU A 211 19.06 7.45 2.50
CA LEU A 211 19.20 8.33 3.66
C LEU A 211 20.59 8.24 4.31
N ALA A 212 21.21 7.05 4.33
CA ALA A 212 22.57 6.88 4.84
C ALA A 212 23.61 7.66 4.02
N GLN A 213 23.44 7.72 2.69
CA GLN A 213 24.33 8.50 1.81
C GLN A 213 24.24 10.01 2.08
N VAL A 214 23.04 10.52 2.35
CA VAL A 214 22.84 11.94 2.70
C VAL A 214 23.55 12.27 4.01
N ILE A 215 23.40 11.42 5.04
CA ILE A 215 24.03 11.65 6.34
C ILE A 215 25.56 11.59 6.23
N GLY A 216 26.11 10.56 5.57
CA GLY A 216 27.55 10.47 5.35
C GLY A 216 28.11 11.62 4.50
N GLY A 217 27.33 12.13 3.55
CA GLY A 217 27.66 13.34 2.80
C GLY A 217 27.73 14.59 3.67
N ILE A 218 26.82 14.74 4.64
CA ILE A 218 26.83 15.86 5.59
C ILE A 218 28.04 15.75 6.53
N GLU A 219 28.31 14.57 7.08
CA GLU A 219 29.45 14.36 7.98
C GLU A 219 30.79 14.63 7.29
N SER A 220 30.96 14.15 6.04
CA SER A 220 32.16 14.42 5.25
C SER A 220 32.32 15.91 4.89
N PHE A 221 31.23 16.61 4.57
CA PHE A 221 31.24 18.05 4.32
C PHE A 221 31.65 18.85 5.57
N ILE A 222 31.04 18.55 6.73
CA ILE A 222 31.40 19.20 8.01
C ILE A 222 32.85 18.91 8.38
N GLY A 223 33.30 17.66 8.23
CA GLY A 223 34.69 17.27 8.47
C GLY A 223 35.67 18.05 7.60
N SER A 224 35.34 18.30 6.33
CA SER A 224 36.18 19.09 5.43
C SER A 224 36.30 20.56 5.86
N LEU A 225 35.20 21.17 6.34
CA LEU A 225 35.18 22.54 6.84
C LEU A 225 35.98 22.71 8.14
N VAL A 226 35.92 21.73 9.05
CA VAL A 226 36.70 21.74 10.30
C VAL A 226 38.18 21.50 10.03
N SER A 227 38.54 20.73 9.00
CA SER A 227 39.95 20.52 8.62
C SER A 227 40.59 21.69 7.87
N ALA A 228 39.76 22.62 7.36
CA ALA A 228 40.19 23.78 6.59
C ALA A 228 40.30 25.08 7.43
N ALA A 229 40.01 25.01 8.73
CA ALA A 229 40.14 26.09 9.71
C ALA A 229 41.34 25.87 10.63
#